data_AF-A0A3Y6SQ77-F1
#
_entry.id   AF-A0A3Y6SQ77-F1
#
_cell.length_a   1.000
_cell.length_b   1.000
_cell.length_c   1.000
_cell.angle_alpha   90.00
_cell.angle_beta   90.00
_cell.angle_gamma   90.00
#
_symmetry.space_group_name_H-M   'P 1'
#
loop_
_entity.id
_entity.type
_entity.pdbx_description
1 polymer ?
#
loop_
_entity_poly.entity_id
_entity_poly.type
_entity_poly.pdbx_seq_one_letter_code
_entity_poly.pdbx_strand_id
1 'polypeptide(L)' 'MKMIFTGKVSGEKTVLTAGARHTVKAQAGEQYGLVDEVTGLVPDGVEADRSGDDLILRKKEDDTEIRIEGFWEECQP' A
#
# COMPACT_ATOMS: atom_id res chain seq x y z
N MET A 1 -3.78 -0.46 15.60
CA MET A 1 -3.02 0.62 14.92
C MET A 1 -3.86 1.18 13.78
N LYS A 2 -3.67 2.45 13.40
CA LYS A 2 -4.29 3.03 12.19
C LYS A 2 -3.18 3.44 11.24
N MET A 3 -3.21 2.91 10.03
CA MET A 3 -2.26 3.29 8.97
C MET A 3 -2.97 4.17 7.96
N ILE A 4 -2.18 4.96 7.23
CA ILE A 4 -2.64 5.81 6.17
C ILE A 4 -1.92 5.35 4.90
N PHE A 5 -2.69 4.80 3.98
CA PHE A 5 -2.26 4.58 2.61
C PHE A 5 -2.49 5.85 1.80
N THR A 6 -1.53 6.24 0.97
CA THR A 6 -1.63 7.44 0.13
C THR A 6 -1.20 7.19 -1.30
N GLY A 7 -1.90 7.82 -2.25
CA GLY A 7 -1.40 8.09 -3.60
C GLY A 7 -0.91 9.52 -3.64
N LYS A 8 0.40 9.75 -3.75
CA LYS A 8 0.99 11.10 -3.62
C LYS A 8 0.61 12.04 -4.76
N VAL A 9 0.45 11.54 -5.98
CA VAL A 9 0.16 12.32 -7.19
C VAL A 9 -1.34 12.58 -7.30
N SER A 10 -2.17 11.57 -7.08
CA SER A 10 -3.63 11.66 -7.05
C SER A 10 -4.18 12.38 -5.81
N GLY A 11 -3.39 12.44 -4.73
CA GLY A 11 -3.85 12.92 -3.43
C GLY A 11 -4.78 11.92 -2.71
N GLU A 12 -4.86 10.68 -3.18
CA GLU A 12 -5.63 9.64 -2.52
C GLU A 12 -5.11 9.41 -1.09
N LYS A 13 -6.03 9.26 -0.15
CA LYS A 13 -5.72 8.99 1.25
C LYS A 13 -6.77 8.05 1.84
N THR A 14 -6.33 6.87 2.26
CA THR A 14 -7.18 5.83 2.84
C THR A 14 -6.67 5.49 4.23
N VAL A 15 -7.54 5.59 5.24
CA VAL A 15 -7.22 5.13 6.60
C VAL A 15 -7.52 3.64 6.71
N LEU A 16 -6.53 2.86 7.13
CA LEU A 16 -6.58 1.43 7.31
C LEU A 16 -6.59 1.09 8.80
N THR A 17 -7.56 0.28 9.22
CA THR A 17 -7.60 -0.30 10.56
C THR A 17 -6.99 -1.71 10.56
N ALA A 18 -6.72 -2.26 11.74
CA ALA A 18 -6.30 -3.66 11.85
C ALA A 18 -7.29 -4.60 11.12
N GLY A 19 -6.77 -5.61 10.43
CA GLY A 19 -7.51 -6.54 9.59
C GLY A 19 -7.99 -5.97 8.25
N ALA A 20 -7.60 -4.74 7.88
CA ALA A 20 -8.07 -4.14 6.64
C ALA A 20 -7.49 -4.85 5.41
N ARG A 21 -8.32 -5.00 4.38
CA ARG A 21 -7.89 -5.39 3.04
C ARG A 21 -8.26 -4.27 2.09
N HIS A 22 -7.25 -3.70 1.44
CA HIS A 22 -7.43 -2.60 0.51
C HIS A 22 -6.86 -2.99 -0.85
N THR A 23 -7.56 -2.62 -1.92
CA THR A 23 -7.15 -2.88 -3.29
C THR A 23 -7.31 -1.63 -4.11
N VAL A 24 -6.28 -1.28 -4.86
CA VAL A 24 -6.23 -0.12 -5.75
C VAL A 24 -5.52 -0.52 -7.04
N LYS A 25 -5.90 0.08 -8.16
CA LYS A 25 -5.19 -0.10 -9.43
C LYS A 25 -4.03 0.87 -9.53
N ALA A 26 -2.89 0.36 -9.97
CA ALA A 26 -1.72 1.17 -10.25
C ALA A 26 -2.04 2.24 -11.31
N GLN A 27 -1.52 3.44 -11.10
CA GLN A 27 -1.56 4.52 -12.08
C GLN A 27 -0.13 4.87 -12.51
N ALA A 28 0.11 4.97 -13.81
CA ALA A 28 1.43 5.32 -14.32
C ALA A 28 1.87 6.69 -13.78
N GLY A 29 3.07 6.74 -13.20
CA GLY A 29 3.62 7.93 -12.57
C GLY A 29 3.14 8.20 -11.13
N GLU A 30 2.26 7.37 -10.58
CA GLU A 30 1.82 7.47 -9.19
C GLU A 30 2.91 6.97 -8.21
N GLN A 31 2.92 7.52 -7.01
CA GLN A 31 3.75 7.07 -5.90
C GLN A 31 2.88 6.72 -4.71
N TYR A 32 2.92 5.46 -4.32
CA TYR A 32 2.17 4.98 -3.17
C TYR A 32 2.99 5.11 -1.88
N GLY A 33 2.35 5.55 -0.81
CA GLY A 33 2.92 5.69 0.53
C GLY A 33 2.10 4.93 1.56
N LEU A 34 2.78 4.46 2.61
CA LEU A 34 2.14 3.87 3.77
C LEU A 34 2.82 4.41 5.03
N VAL A 35 2.05 5.08 5.89
CA VAL A 35 2.54 5.66 7.14
C VAL A 35 1.61 5.33 8.29
N ASP A 36 2.13 5.26 9.51
CA ASP A 36 1.32 5.20 10.73
C ASP A 36 0.70 6.58 11.02
N GLU A 37 -0.58 6.62 11.39
CA GLU A 37 -1.32 7.86 11.61
C GLU A 37 -0.75 8.70 12.77
N VAL A 38 -0.19 8.04 13.80
CA VAL A 38 0.25 8.70 15.04
C VAL A 38 1.66 9.25 14.90
N THR A 39 2.57 8.45 14.33
CA THR A 39 4.00 8.78 14.22
C THR A 39 4.35 9.46 12.90
N GLY A 40 3.55 9.25 11.85
CA GLY A 40 3.86 9.70 10.49
C GLY A 40 5.04 8.97 9.84
N LEU A 41 5.53 7.90 10.46
CA LEU A 41 6.64 7.08 9.98
C LEU A 41 6.11 5.83 9.26
N VAL A 42 6.98 5.15 8.53
CA VAL A 42 6.66 3.83 7.97
C VAL A 42 6.35 2.88 9.14
N PRO A 43 5.20 2.17 9.13
CA PRO A 43 4.88 1.24 10.21
C PRO A 43 5.90 0.10 10.26
N ASP A 44 6.37 -0.25 11.45
CA ASP A 44 7.25 -1.40 11.65
C ASP A 44 6.57 -2.70 11.20
N GLY A 45 7.37 -3.63 10.68
CA GLY A 45 6.89 -4.97 10.31
C GLY A 45 6.01 -5.04 9.05
N VAL A 46 5.99 -3.97 8.23
CA VAL A 46 5.40 -4.02 6.90
C VAL A 46 6.37 -4.74 5.94
N GLU A 47 5.88 -5.79 5.31
CA GLU A 47 6.56 -6.53 4.25
C GLU A 47 5.99 -6.08 2.90
N ALA A 48 6.85 -6.03 1.88
CA ALA A 48 6.46 -5.77 0.50
C ALA A 48 6.76 -7.01 -0.34
N ASP A 49 5.73 -7.56 -0.96
CA ASP A 49 5.79 -8.76 -1.79
C ASP A 49 5.31 -8.45 -3.21
N ARG A 50 5.81 -9.22 -4.18
CA ARG A 50 5.33 -9.19 -5.57
C ARG A 50 4.48 -10.43 -5.86
N SER A 51 3.32 -10.22 -6.47
CA SER A 51 2.43 -11.29 -6.94
C SER A 51 2.02 -11.02 -8.39
N GLY A 52 2.69 -11.66 -9.34
CA GLY A 52 2.49 -11.35 -10.76
C GLY A 52 2.93 -9.91 -11.05
N ASP A 53 2.00 -9.07 -11.52
CA ASP A 53 2.24 -7.64 -11.74
C ASP A 53 1.77 -6.76 -10.57
N ASP A 54 1.25 -7.36 -9.50
CA ASP A 54 0.72 -6.65 -8.34
C ASP A 54 1.78 -6.48 -7.25
N LEU A 55 1.82 -5.30 -6.64
CA LEU A 55 2.56 -5.03 -5.42
C LEU A 55 1.65 -5.25 -4.20
N ILE A 56 2.08 -6.10 -3.28
CA ILE A 56 1.36 -6.41 -2.05
C ILE A 56 2.14 -5.84 -0.87
N LEU A 57 1.51 -4.99 -0.05
CA LEU A 57 2.04 -4.54 1.23
C LEU A 57 1.28 -5.24 2.35
N ARG A 58 1.97 -5.97 3.23
CA ARG A 58 1.34 -6.75 4.30
C ARG A 58 1.97 -6.45 5.65
N LYS A 59 1.12 -6.28 6.67
CA LYS A 59 1.52 -6.26 8.08
C LYS A 59 0.93 -7.47 8.77
N LYS A 60 1.75 -8.49 9.01
CA LYS A 60 1.31 -9.80 9.58
C LYS A 60 0.73 -9.68 10.98
N GLU A 61 1.29 -8.81 11.81
CA GLU A 61 0.86 -8.63 13.21
C GLU A 61 -0.63 -8.27 13.34
N ASP A 62 -1.14 -7.48 12.39
CA ASP A 62 -2.52 -6.97 12.40
C ASP A 62 -3.34 -7.48 11.20
N ASP A 63 -2.90 -8.54 10.51
CA ASP A 63 -3.53 -9.12 9.30
C ASP A 63 -4.01 -8.06 8.26
N THR A 64 -3.22 -7.01 8.08
CA THR A 64 -3.56 -5.93 7.12
C THR A 64 -2.85 -6.16 5.81
N GLU A 65 -3.58 -6.03 4.70
CA GLU A 65 -3.06 -6.21 3.35
C GLU A 65 -3.53 -5.07 2.43
N ILE A 66 -2.60 -4.56 1.64
CA ILE A 66 -2.87 -3.60 0.57
C ILE A 66 -2.36 -4.24 -0.72
N ARG A 67 -3.21 -4.29 -1.74
CA ARG A 67 -2.86 -4.75 -3.08
C ARG A 67 -2.94 -3.58 -4.05
N ILE A 68 -1.81 -3.30 -4.69
CA ILE A 68 -1.72 -2.34 -5.78
C ILE A 68 -1.64 -3.17 -7.06
N GLU A 69 -2.77 -3.31 -7.74
CA GLU A 69 -2.93 -4.15 -8.93
C GLU A 69 -2.22 -3.54 -10.14
N GLY A 70 -1.51 -4.37 -10.91
CA GLY A 70 -0.85 -3.92 -12.15
C GLY A 70 0.30 -2.94 -11.93
N PHE A 71 0.90 -2.91 -10.73
CA PHE A 71 2.03 -2.05 -10.39
C PHE A 71 3.20 -2.18 -11.37
N TRP A 72 3.43 -3.38 -11.90
CA TRP A 72 4.45 -3.64 -12.92
C TRP A 72 3.90 -3.89 -14.33
N GLU A 73 2.59 -3.72 -14.57
CA GLU A 73 1.94 -4.03 -15.86
C GLU A 73 2.50 -3.17 -17.01
N GLU A 74 2.70 -1.88 -16.77
CA GLU A 74 3.23 -0.91 -17.75
C GLU A 74 4.77 -0.82 -17.76
N CYS A 75 5.45 -1.41 -16.76
CA CYS A 75 6.91 -1.47 -16.68
C CYS A 75 7.46 -2.71 -17.38
N GLN A 76 7.07 -2.92 -18.64
CA GLN A 76 7.63 -3.98 -19.48
C GLN A 76 8.98 -3.54 -20.08
N PRO A 77 9.97 -4.45 -20.15
CA PRO A 77 11.33 -4.15 -20.62
C PRO A 77 11.39 -3.72 -22.09
#